data_AF-A0A178F2C4-F1
#
_entry.id   AF-A0A178F2C4-F1
#
_cell.length_a   1.000
_cell.length_b   1.000
_cell.length_c   1.000
_cell.angle_alpha   90.00
_cell.angle_beta   90.00
_cell.angle_gamma   90.00
#
_symmetry.space_group_name_H-M   'P 1'
#
loop_
_entity.id
_entity.type
_entity.pdbx_description
1 polymer ?
#
loop_
_entity_poly.entity_id
_entity_poly.type
_entity_poly.pdbx_seq_one_letter_code
_entity_poly.pdbx_strand_id
1 'polypeptide(L)'
;MLSRQPILRAAQRASIRSPVARNFVQRRLNSSTPHDNEFLRERAAVKAHAASTSDLWRKLSIYAVIPTLILGSINAYNLWTEHWEHWSHMPALEDRVEYPYQNIRTKNFFWGDGDKTLFWNSDVNYHNKDKTT
;
A
#
# COMPACT_ATOMS: atom_id res chain seq x y z
N MET A 1 -94.94 39.89 0.63
CA MET A 1 -94.99 38.42 0.79
C MET A 1 -93.93 37.81 -0.13
N LEU A 2 -93.03 37.01 0.48
CA LEU A 2 -92.16 35.93 -0.05
C LEU A 2 -92.03 35.77 -1.58
N SER A 3 -90.90 35.42 -2.20
CA SER A 3 -89.59 34.90 -1.79
C SER A 3 -88.76 34.78 -3.10
N ARG A 4 -87.44 34.97 -3.05
CA ARG A 4 -86.52 34.53 -4.12
C ARG A 4 -85.13 34.33 -3.53
N GLN A 5 -84.71 33.07 -3.46
CA GLN A 5 -83.34 32.66 -3.13
C GLN A 5 -82.42 32.92 -4.34
N PRO A 6 -81.13 33.23 -4.10
CA PRO A 6 -80.10 32.67 -4.95
C PRO A 6 -78.97 31.98 -4.16
N ILE A 7 -78.66 30.78 -4.64
CA ILE A 7 -77.49 29.96 -4.30
C ILE A 7 -76.22 30.64 -4.82
N LEU A 8 -75.19 30.82 -3.97
CA LEU A 8 -73.84 31.16 -4.41
C LEU A 8 -72.74 30.37 -3.68
N ARG A 9 -72.16 29.46 -4.46
CA ARG A 9 -70.74 29.08 -4.64
C ARG A 9 -69.85 28.75 -3.43
N ALA A 10 -69.62 27.44 -3.31
CA ALA A 10 -68.34 26.76 -3.16
C ALA A 10 -67.05 27.60 -3.27
N ALA A 11 -66.22 27.54 -2.22
CA ALA A 11 -64.90 26.92 -2.27
C ALA A 11 -64.23 27.06 -0.88
N GLN A 12 -64.43 26.07 0.00
CA GLN A 12 -63.50 25.86 1.10
C GLN A 12 -62.17 25.45 0.47
N ARG A 13 -61.22 26.39 0.38
CA ARG A 13 -59.82 26.07 0.13
C ARG A 13 -59.37 25.16 1.26
N ALA A 14 -59.24 23.87 0.97
CA ALA A 14 -58.60 22.91 1.85
C ALA A 14 -57.15 23.35 2.07
N SER A 15 -56.90 24.12 3.13
CA SER A 15 -55.53 24.34 3.58
C SER A 15 -55.10 23.02 4.22
N ILE A 16 -54.31 22.22 3.50
CA ILE A 16 -53.57 21.11 4.08
C ILE A 16 -52.53 21.73 5.03
N ARG A 17 -52.97 22.09 6.24
CA ARG A 17 -52.10 22.46 7.35
C ARG A 17 -51.70 21.17 8.07
N SER A 18 -50.96 20.30 7.38
CA SER A 18 -50.28 19.20 8.06
C SER A 18 -48.96 19.74 8.64
N PRO A 19 -48.81 19.83 9.97
CA PRO A 19 -47.57 20.29 10.60
C PRO A 19 -46.40 19.32 10.36
N VAL A 20 -46.70 18.06 10.02
CA VAL A 20 -45.69 17.01 9.78
C VAL A 20 -44.96 17.23 8.46
N ALA A 21 -45.67 17.65 7.40
CA ALA A 21 -45.07 17.90 6.10
C ALA A 21 -44.13 19.12 6.09
N ARG A 22 -44.44 20.15 6.89
CA ARG A 22 -43.58 21.34 7.02
C ARG A 22 -42.23 20.97 7.64
N ASN A 23 -42.22 20.17 8.70
CA ASN A 23 -40.98 19.81 9.40
C ASN A 23 -40.01 18.98 8.56
N PHE A 24 -40.50 18.09 7.69
CA PHE A 24 -39.65 17.29 6.80
C PHE A 24 -39.01 18.12 5.67
N VAL A 25 -39.76 19.05 5.08
CA VAL A 25 -39.25 19.93 4.02
C VAL A 25 -38.28 20.96 4.59
N GLN A 26 -38.57 21.54 5.76
CA GLN A 26 -37.67 22.52 6.40
C GLN A 26 -36.35 21.87 6.87
N ARG A 27 -36.38 20.62 7.33
CA ARG A 27 -35.17 19.88 7.75
C ARG A 27 -34.27 19.50 6.57
N ARG A 28 -34.83 19.21 5.39
CA ARG A 28 -34.04 18.90 4.17
C ARG A 28 -33.44 20.14 3.50
N LEU A 29 -34.03 21.32 3.68
CA LEU A 29 -33.49 22.56 3.11
C LEU A 29 -32.38 23.17 3.97
N ASN A 30 -32.42 22.98 5.29
CA ASN A 30 -31.36 23.41 6.23
C ASN A 30 -30.10 22.52 6.25
N SER A 31 -30.07 21.40 5.52
CA SER A 31 -28.90 20.50 5.46
C SER A 31 -27.94 20.82 4.29
N SER A 32 -28.19 21.90 3.56
CA SER A 32 -27.41 22.28 2.36
C SER A 32 -26.47 23.47 2.56
N THR A 33 -26.54 24.13 3.72
CA THR A 33 -25.64 25.22 4.10
C THR A 33 -24.46 24.64 4.88
N PRO A 34 -23.20 24.81 4.43
CA PRO A 34 -22.04 24.48 5.26
C PRO A 34 -22.07 25.43 6.46
N HIS A 35 -22.57 24.95 7.59
CA HIS A 35 -22.38 25.64 8.85
C HIS A 35 -20.92 25.50 9.22
N ASP A 36 -20.24 26.62 9.50
CA ASP A 36 -18.88 26.58 10.03
C ASP A 36 -18.89 25.76 11.32
N ASN A 37 -18.33 24.56 11.23
CA ASN A 37 -18.31 23.57 12.30
C ASN A 37 -16.86 23.17 12.51
N GLU A 38 -16.47 22.96 13.77
CA GLU A 38 -15.11 22.59 14.16
C GLU A 38 -14.55 21.42 13.34
N PHE A 39 -15.34 20.36 13.14
CA PHE A 39 -14.97 19.22 12.31
C PHE A 39 -14.58 19.58 10.86
N LEU A 40 -15.29 20.53 10.22
CA LEU A 40 -14.98 20.97 8.86
C LEU A 40 -13.66 21.76 8.83
N ARG A 41 -13.40 22.56 9.87
CA ARG A 41 -12.15 23.33 10.04
C ARG A 41 -10.96 22.41 10.25
N GLU A 42 -11.12 21.41 11.12
CA GLU A 42 -10.09 20.38 11.35
C GLU A 42 -9.80 19.60 10.08
N ARG A 43 -10.82 19.14 9.35
CA ARG A 43 -10.63 18.43 8.09
C ARG A 43 -9.90 19.28 7.05
N ALA A 44 -10.22 20.58 6.95
CA ALA A 44 -9.51 21.49 6.07
C ALA A 44 -8.04 21.67 6.50
N ALA A 45 -7.78 21.82 7.81
CA ALA A 45 -6.44 21.93 8.37
C ALA A 45 -5.60 20.65 8.11
N VAL A 46 -6.17 19.47 8.33
CA VAL A 46 -5.53 18.18 8.03
C VAL A 46 -5.23 18.06 6.54
N LYS A 47 -6.16 18.44 5.67
CA LYS A 47 -5.95 18.41 4.23
C LYS A 47 -4.80 19.33 3.80
N ALA A 48 -4.74 20.55 4.35
CA ALA A 48 -3.67 21.50 4.07
C ALA A 48 -2.31 20.98 4.55
N HIS A 49 -2.25 20.44 5.78
CA HIS A 49 -1.04 19.84 6.34
C HIS A 49 -0.56 18.62 5.53
N ALA A 50 -1.49 17.74 5.14
CA ALA A 50 -1.16 16.58 4.31
C ALA A 50 -0.61 17.00 2.93
N ALA A 51 -1.14 18.06 2.33
CA ALA A 51 -0.63 18.58 1.07
C ALA A 51 0.83 19.08 1.21
N SER A 52 1.16 19.83 2.27
CA SER A 52 2.55 20.28 2.49
C SER A 52 3.49 19.13 2.81
N THR A 53 3.05 18.18 3.65
CA THR A 53 3.89 17.05 4.07
C THR A 53 4.14 16.08 2.93
N SER A 54 3.13 15.79 2.11
CA SER A 54 3.30 14.93 0.92
C SER A 54 4.24 15.56 -0.13
N ASP A 55 4.18 16.87 -0.32
CA ASP A 55 5.10 17.59 -1.20
C ASP A 55 6.56 17.50 -0.71
N LEU A 56 6.76 17.68 0.60
CA LEU A 56 8.07 17.51 1.25
C LEU A 56 8.62 16.11 1.04
N TRP A 57 7.82 15.07 1.33
CA TRP A 57 8.26 13.67 1.16
C TRP A 57 8.56 13.34 -0.31
N ARG A 58 7.76 13.84 -1.26
CA ARG A 58 8.04 13.68 -2.69
C ARG A 58 9.41 14.25 -3.05
N LYS A 59 9.72 15.46 -2.57
CA LYS A 59 11.02 16.10 -2.79
C LYS A 59 12.15 15.29 -2.15
N LEU A 60 11.99 14.83 -0.92
CA LEU A 60 13.02 14.04 -0.24
C LEU A 60 13.28 12.70 -0.94
N SER A 61 12.23 12.01 -1.38
CA SER A 61 12.36 10.76 -2.16
C SER A 61 13.12 10.97 -3.46
N ILE A 62 12.91 12.10 -4.15
CA ILE A 62 13.60 12.37 -5.42
C ILE A 62 15.01 12.90 -5.19
N TYR A 63 15.19 13.86 -4.28
CA TYR A 63 16.43 14.61 -4.16
C TYR A 63 17.41 14.09 -3.11
N ALA A 64 16.96 13.28 -2.15
CA ALA A 64 17.85 12.65 -1.19
C ALA A 64 18.00 11.15 -1.46
N VAL A 65 16.88 10.42 -1.57
CA VAL A 65 16.93 8.96 -1.69
C VAL A 65 17.60 8.52 -2.99
N ILE A 66 17.29 9.14 -4.14
CA ILE A 66 17.91 8.77 -5.42
C ILE A 66 19.44 8.95 -5.37
N PRO A 67 20.00 10.12 -4.97
CA PRO A 67 21.46 10.25 -4.84
C PRO A 67 22.08 9.26 -3.87
N THR A 68 21.46 8.99 -2.72
CA THR A 68 21.96 8.00 -1.76
C THR A 68 21.97 6.60 -2.35
N LEU A 69 20.92 6.21 -3.08
CA LEU A 69 20.87 4.93 -3.77
C LEU A 69 21.96 4.83 -4.85
N ILE A 70 22.20 5.88 -5.63
CA ILE A 70 23.28 5.88 -6.64
C ILE A 70 24.63 5.62 -5.98
N LEU A 71 24.95 6.34 -4.89
CA LEU A 71 26.21 6.16 -4.17
C LEU A 71 26.31 4.74 -3.57
N GLY A 72 25.23 4.25 -2.97
CA GLY A 72 25.16 2.88 -2.45
C GLY A 72 25.34 1.82 -3.53
N SER A 73 24.72 2.02 -4.71
CA SER A 73 24.85 1.11 -5.86
C SER A 73 26.27 1.08 -6.42
N ILE A 74 26.96 2.23 -6.49
CA ILE A 74 28.37 2.27 -6.92
C ILE A 74 29.24 1.46 -5.95
N ASN A 75 29.06 1.65 -4.64
CA ASN A 75 29.79 0.88 -3.64
C ASN A 75 29.51 -0.63 -3.77
N ALA A 76 28.24 -1.01 -3.83
CA ALA A 76 27.84 -2.41 -3.98
C ALA A 76 28.39 -3.04 -5.27
N TYR A 77 28.42 -2.29 -6.38
CA TYR A 77 28.99 -2.76 -7.64
C TYR A 77 30.49 -3.03 -7.56
N ASN A 78 31.23 -2.15 -6.88
CA ASN A 78 32.67 -2.35 -6.66
C ASN A 78 32.93 -3.61 -5.83
N LEU A 79 32.22 -3.76 -4.70
CA LEU A 79 32.34 -4.96 -3.86
C LEU A 79 31.93 -6.24 -4.61
N TRP A 80 30.89 -6.17 -5.45
CA TRP A 80 30.47 -7.29 -6.28
C TRP A 80 31.56 -7.70 -7.28
N THR A 81 32.22 -6.72 -7.90
CA THR A 81 33.32 -6.97 -8.85
C THR A 81 34.51 -7.62 -8.15
N GLU A 82 34.94 -7.06 -7.01
CA GLU A 82 36.01 -7.59 -6.18
C GLU A 82 35.71 -9.02 -5.68
N HIS A 83 34.45 -9.29 -5.30
CA HIS A 83 34.01 -10.62 -4.88
C HIS A 83 34.21 -11.67 -5.98
N TRP A 84 33.82 -11.36 -7.21
CA TRP A 84 33.98 -12.29 -8.34
C TRP A 84 35.44 -12.42 -8.78
N GLU A 85 36.23 -11.37 -8.69
CA GLU A 85 37.67 -11.45 -8.92
C GLU A 85 38.33 -12.40 -7.91
N HIS A 86 38.04 -12.25 -6.62
CA HIS A 86 38.52 -13.18 -5.59
C HIS A 86 38.00 -14.60 -5.80
N TRP A 87 36.73 -14.75 -6.19
CA TRP A 87 36.13 -16.05 -6.49
C TRP A 87 36.86 -16.77 -7.63
N SER A 88 37.26 -16.03 -8.67
CA SER A 88 37.96 -16.58 -9.84
C SER A 88 39.37 -17.12 -9.53
N HIS A 89 39.99 -16.63 -8.46
CA HIS A 89 41.29 -17.10 -7.98
C HIS A 89 41.20 -18.27 -6.97
N MET A 90 40.00 -18.63 -6.51
CA MET A 90 39.83 -19.78 -5.61
C MET A 90 39.94 -21.11 -6.38
N PRO A 91 40.36 -22.20 -5.71
CA PRO A 91 40.35 -23.53 -6.31
C PRO A 91 38.97 -23.90 -6.87
N ALA A 92 38.94 -24.79 -7.86
CA ALA A 92 37.70 -25.33 -8.40
C ALA A 92 36.88 -25.99 -7.28
N LEU A 93 35.55 -25.96 -7.38
CA LEU A 93 34.65 -26.39 -6.29
C LEU A 93 34.88 -27.86 -5.90
N GLU A 94 35.16 -28.69 -6.90
CA GLU A 94 35.49 -30.11 -6.75
C GLU A 94 36.79 -30.35 -5.97
N ASP A 95 37.72 -29.40 -5.96
CA ASP A 95 38.98 -29.49 -5.23
C ASP A 95 38.85 -29.00 -3.78
N ARG A 96 37.83 -28.21 -3.47
CA ARG A 96 37.61 -27.66 -2.13
C ARG A 96 37.19 -28.76 -1.16
N VAL A 97 37.77 -28.77 0.04
CA VAL A 97 37.43 -29.74 1.08
C VAL A 97 35.99 -29.51 1.53
N GLU A 98 35.16 -30.55 1.42
CA GLU A 98 33.80 -30.57 1.92
C GLU A 98 33.79 -31.26 3.27
N TYR A 99 33.50 -30.52 4.35
CA TYR A 99 33.55 -31.08 5.70
C TYR A 99 32.28 -31.88 6.05
N PRO A 100 32.33 -32.86 6.98
CA PRO A 100 31.17 -33.71 7.31
C PRO A 100 29.95 -32.96 7.85
N TYR A 101 30.15 -31.75 8.38
CA TYR A 101 29.08 -30.90 8.88
C TYR A 101 28.46 -30.00 7.79
N GLN A 102 29.04 -29.96 6.59
CA GLN A 102 28.49 -29.25 5.44
C GLN A 102 27.53 -30.16 4.68
N ASN A 103 26.60 -29.56 3.94
CA ASN A 103 25.64 -30.26 3.08
C ASN A 103 24.93 -31.49 3.69
N ILE A 104 24.70 -31.50 5.00
CA ILE A 104 24.01 -32.61 5.68
C ILE A 104 22.60 -32.79 5.08
N ARG A 105 22.26 -34.04 4.76
CA ARG A 105 20.92 -34.47 4.33
C ARG A 105 20.48 -35.68 5.16
N THR A 106 19.67 -35.45 6.19
CA THR A 106 19.05 -36.54 6.98
C THR A 106 17.85 -37.16 6.25
N LYS A 107 17.15 -36.34 5.47
CA LYS A 107 16.10 -36.73 4.53
C LYS A 107 16.25 -35.87 3.27
N ASN A 108 16.08 -36.50 2.12
CA ASN A 108 16.07 -35.80 0.84
C ASN A 108 14.93 -34.77 0.78
N PHE A 109 15.15 -33.67 0.08
CA PHE A 109 14.09 -32.74 -0.27
C PHE A 109 13.01 -33.45 -1.12
N PHE A 110 11.77 -32.98 -1.06
CA PHE A 110 10.65 -33.60 -1.77
C PHE A 110 10.51 -33.14 -3.23
N TRP A 111 11.48 -32.36 -3.74
CA TRP A 111 11.50 -31.82 -5.10
C TRP A 111 12.84 -32.07 -5.78
N GLY A 112 12.85 -31.93 -7.11
CA GLY A 112 14.06 -32.07 -7.92
C GLY A 112 14.72 -33.43 -7.74
N ASP A 113 16.04 -33.42 -7.53
CA ASP A 113 16.86 -34.59 -7.23
C ASP A 113 16.92 -34.93 -5.72
N GLY A 114 16.21 -34.15 -4.90
CA GLY A 114 16.18 -34.31 -3.45
C GLY A 114 17.42 -33.79 -2.72
N ASP A 115 18.36 -33.15 -3.42
CA ASP A 115 19.67 -32.77 -2.87
C ASP A 115 19.88 -31.25 -2.81
N LYS A 116 19.46 -30.57 -3.87
CA LYS A 116 19.66 -29.13 -4.06
C LYS A 116 18.55 -28.32 -3.37
N THR A 117 18.96 -27.24 -2.72
CA THR A 117 18.04 -26.28 -2.10
C THR A 117 17.32 -25.43 -3.15
N LEU A 118 16.30 -24.65 -2.74
CA LEU A 118 15.56 -23.77 -3.66
C LEU A 118 16.45 -22.69 -4.30
N PHE A 119 17.49 -22.24 -3.60
CA PHE A 119 18.43 -21.22 -4.05
C PHE A 119 19.82 -21.81 -4.32
N TRP A 120 19.88 -23.07 -4.74
CA TRP A 120 21.13 -23.72 -5.12
C TRP A 120 21.69 -23.11 -6.41
N ASN A 121 22.95 -22.69 -6.39
CA ASN A 121 23.69 -22.26 -7.57
C ASN A 121 24.91 -23.15 -7.76
N SER A 122 24.95 -23.93 -8.85
CA SER A 122 26.05 -24.84 -9.16
C SER A 122 27.41 -24.14 -9.37
N ASP A 123 27.44 -22.83 -9.63
CA ASP A 123 28.68 -22.06 -9.77
C ASP A 123 29.36 -21.77 -8.44
N VAL A 124 28.62 -21.86 -7.33
CA VAL A 124 29.10 -21.56 -5.97
C VAL A 124 28.78 -22.64 -4.93
N ASN A 125 27.93 -23.60 -5.27
CA ASN A 125 27.52 -24.69 -4.42
C ASN A 125 27.87 -26.02 -5.08
N TYR A 126 28.52 -26.87 -4.30
CA TYR A 126 28.92 -28.21 -4.70
C TYR A 126 28.66 -29.16 -3.53
N HIS A 127 28.18 -30.36 -3.86
CA HIS A 127 28.00 -31.43 -2.89
C HIS A 127 28.38 -32.75 -3.56
N ASN A 128 29.35 -33.45 -2.99
CA ASN A 128 29.71 -34.80 -3.41
C ASN A 128 29.51 -35.78 -2.24
N LYS A 129 28.50 -36.65 -2.37
CA LYS A 129 28.11 -37.63 -1.37
C LYS A 129 29.19 -38.67 -1.08
N ASP A 130 30.06 -38.93 -2.05
CA ASP A 130 31.11 -39.94 -1.98
C ASP A 130 32.46 -39.33 -1.59
N LYS A 131 32.53 -38.00 -1.40
CA LYS A 131 33.76 -37.31 -0.99
C LYS A 131 33.96 -37.47 0.51
N THR A 132 34.69 -38.51 0.88
CA THR A 132 35.21 -38.66 2.24
C THR A 132 36.32 -37.64 2.48
N THR A 133 36.19 -36.79 3.50
CA THR A 133 37.26 -35.90 3.99
C THR A 133 38.52 -36.64 4.37
#